data_AF-A0A951PQ87-F1
#
_entry.id   AF-A0A951PQ87-F1
#
_cell.length_a   1.000
_cell.length_b   1.000
_cell.length_c   1.000
_cell.angle_alpha   90.00
_cell.angle_beta   90.00
_cell.angle_gamma   90.00
#
_symmetry.space_group_name_H-M   'P 1'
#
loop_
_entity.id
_entity.type
_entity.pdbx_description
1 polymer ?
#
loop_
_entity_poly.entity_id
_entity_poly.type
_entity_poly.pdbx_seq_one_letter_code
_entity_poly.pdbx_strand_id
1 'polypeptide(L)'
;MRIVNSRRRNGLILYKRYHAEFAGPGAAVGGEFDWDCQGVLPLGNLLLDSPGSADERQRSYMIRRQWIRLTRQITDNPVPLRRAQLLLNQFEQYFDSETMAQLPDEALALLVGVLPQTITMARYSVESLDEIV
;
A
#
# COMPACT_ATOMS: atom_id res chain seq x y z
N MET A 1 11.01 -9.61 -13.01
CA MET A 1 9.55 -9.58 -12.77
C MET A 1 9.18 -10.70 -11.79
N ARG A 2 8.57 -10.36 -10.66
CA ARG A 2 8.03 -11.31 -9.67
C ARG A 2 6.59 -10.95 -9.34
N ILE A 3 5.87 -11.83 -8.65
CA ILE A 3 4.50 -11.62 -8.20
C ILE A 3 4.48 -11.72 -6.68
N VAL A 4 3.84 -10.77 -6.00
CA VAL A 4 3.55 -10.90 -4.57
C VAL A 4 2.58 -12.06 -4.38
N ASN A 5 2.91 -13.03 -3.53
CA ASN A 5 2.08 -14.22 -3.36
C ASN A 5 0.62 -13.86 -3.03
N SER A 6 -0.33 -14.35 -3.81
CA SER A 6 -1.74 -13.97 -3.68
C SER A 6 -2.49 -14.65 -2.53
N ARG A 7 -1.87 -15.64 -1.88
CA ARG A 7 -2.50 -16.47 -0.82
C ARG A 7 -2.09 -16.03 0.59
N ARG A 8 -1.34 -14.94 0.71
CA ARG A 8 -0.82 -14.43 1.99
C ARG A 8 -1.25 -12.99 2.19
N ARG A 9 -1.31 -12.59 3.47
CA ARG A 9 -1.44 -11.18 3.88
C ARG A 9 -0.07 -10.53 3.82
N ASN A 10 0.40 -10.27 2.60
CA ASN A 10 1.72 -9.70 2.36
C ASN A 10 1.70 -8.63 1.28
N GLY A 11 2.75 -7.84 1.24
CA GLY A 11 2.89 -6.81 0.23
C GLY A 11 4.27 -6.20 0.21
N LEU A 12 4.45 -5.27 -0.70
CA LEU A 12 5.69 -4.53 -0.86
C LEU A 12 5.35 -3.05 -1.05
N ILE A 13 5.88 -2.20 -0.20
CA ILE A 13 5.91 -0.76 -0.47
C ILE A 13 7.18 -0.49 -1.28
N LEU A 14 7.01 0.16 -2.43
CA LEU A 14 8.10 0.56 -3.32
C LEU A 14 8.32 2.05 -3.15
N TYR A 15 9.49 2.44 -2.68
CA TYR A 15 9.89 3.84 -2.61
C TYR A 15 10.29 4.32 -4.00
N LYS A 16 9.56 5.30 -4.52
CA LYS A 16 9.91 6.03 -5.74
C LYS A 16 10.54 7.37 -5.34
N ARG A 17 11.00 8.13 -6.33
CA ARG A 17 11.69 9.41 -6.09
C ARG A 17 10.87 10.43 -5.28
N TYR A 18 9.55 10.47 -5.45
CA TYR A 18 8.69 11.49 -4.85
C TYR A 18 7.46 10.94 -4.11
N HIS A 19 7.22 9.63 -4.20
CA HIS A 19 6.05 8.97 -3.62
C HIS A 19 6.40 7.51 -3.31
N ALA A 20 5.47 6.79 -2.71
CA ALA A 20 5.55 5.35 -2.58
C ALA A 20 4.37 4.68 -3.27
N GLU A 21 4.54 3.41 -3.63
CA GLU A 21 3.48 2.59 -4.21
C GLU A 21 3.32 1.28 -3.45
N PHE A 22 2.09 0.85 -3.21
CA PHE A 22 1.82 -0.42 -2.55
C PHE A 22 1.51 -1.53 -3.56
N ALA A 23 2.31 -2.60 -3.55
CA ALA A 23 2.09 -3.84 -4.28
C ALA A 23 1.55 -4.89 -3.32
N GLY A 24 0.23 -5.07 -3.29
CA GLY A 24 -0.40 -6.08 -2.45
C GLY A 24 -0.44 -7.48 -3.08
N PRO A 25 -1.14 -8.43 -2.44
CA PRO A 25 -1.22 -9.81 -2.89
C PRO A 25 -1.63 -9.93 -4.36
N GLY A 26 -0.92 -10.78 -5.11
CA GLY A 26 -1.11 -11.00 -6.55
C GLY A 26 -0.55 -9.91 -7.45
N ALA A 27 -0.03 -8.80 -6.90
CA ALA A 27 0.52 -7.72 -7.70
C ALA A 27 1.88 -8.09 -8.31
N ALA A 28 2.03 -7.67 -9.54
CA ALA A 28 3.28 -7.65 -10.28
C ALA A 28 4.29 -6.66 -9.65
N VAL A 29 5.56 -7.08 -9.47
CA VAL A 29 6.68 -6.22 -9.02
C VAL A 29 7.98 -6.46 -9.82
N GLY A 30 8.80 -5.43 -9.96
CA GLY A 30 10.05 -5.40 -10.71
C GLY A 30 9.85 -5.20 -12.22
N GLY A 31 10.93 -5.37 -12.98
CA GLY A 31 10.90 -5.11 -14.43
C GLY A 31 10.86 -3.61 -14.75
N GLU A 32 10.34 -3.26 -15.91
CA GLU A 32 10.36 -1.87 -16.42
C GLU A 32 9.49 -0.90 -15.59
N PHE A 33 8.45 -1.41 -14.92
CA PHE A 33 7.55 -0.60 -14.09
C PHE A 33 8.19 -0.08 -12.80
N ASP A 34 9.26 -0.75 -12.36
CA ASP A 34 9.92 -0.46 -11.09
C ASP A 34 11.38 -0.04 -11.26
N TRP A 35 11.75 0.44 -12.45
CA TRP A 35 13.11 0.88 -12.76
C TRP A 35 13.56 2.07 -11.90
N ASP A 36 12.62 2.92 -11.49
CA ASP A 36 12.82 4.11 -10.65
C ASP A 36 12.62 3.82 -9.15
N CYS A 37 12.49 2.54 -8.77
CA CYS A 37 12.42 2.11 -7.38
C CYS A 37 13.77 2.35 -6.69
N GLN A 38 13.76 3.15 -5.62
CA GLN A 38 14.93 3.51 -4.84
C GLN A 38 15.10 2.66 -3.57
N GLY A 39 14.04 1.93 -3.19
CA GLY A 39 14.06 1.08 -2.02
C GLY A 39 12.75 0.31 -1.89
N VAL A 40 12.75 -0.72 -1.07
CA VAL A 40 11.57 -1.54 -0.82
C VAL A 40 11.37 -1.77 0.67
N LEU A 41 10.11 -1.76 1.12
CA LEU A 41 9.72 -2.14 2.47
C LEU A 41 8.78 -3.34 2.38
N PRO A 42 9.22 -4.54 2.82
CA PRO A 42 8.37 -5.73 2.85
C PRO A 42 7.29 -5.58 3.92
N LEU A 43 6.10 -6.13 3.64
CA LEU A 43 4.97 -6.15 4.56
C LEU A 43 4.45 -7.56 4.80
N GLY A 44 4.18 -7.86 6.06
CA GLY A 44 3.75 -9.18 6.52
C GLY A 44 4.77 -10.27 6.17
N ASN A 45 4.28 -11.49 5.96
CA ASN A 45 5.12 -12.62 5.56
C ASN A 45 5.37 -12.63 4.04
N LEU A 46 6.20 -11.69 3.58
CA LEU A 46 6.49 -11.48 2.16
C LEU A 46 7.03 -12.75 1.49
N LEU A 47 6.27 -13.23 0.50
CA LEU A 47 6.71 -14.23 -0.46
C LEU A 47 6.53 -13.69 -1.88
N LEU A 48 7.55 -13.89 -2.71
CA LEU A 48 7.56 -13.49 -4.12
C LEU A 48 7.64 -14.72 -5.02
N ASP A 49 6.66 -14.90 -5.89
CA ASP A 49 6.58 -15.99 -6.85
C ASP A 49 7.09 -15.57 -8.24
N SER A 50 7.50 -16.55 -9.04
CA SER A 50 7.70 -16.37 -10.48
C SER A 50 6.39 -16.65 -11.22
N PRO A 51 6.01 -15.83 -12.22
CA PRO A 51 4.85 -16.17 -13.06
C PRO A 51 5.11 -17.47 -13.83
N GLY A 52 4.19 -18.43 -13.71
CA GLY A 52 4.21 -19.71 -14.42
C GLY A 52 3.67 -19.65 -15.86
N SER A 53 2.94 -18.58 -16.23
CA SER A 53 2.42 -18.39 -17.58
C SER A 53 2.27 -16.92 -17.98
N ALA A 54 2.01 -16.67 -19.28
CA ALA A 54 1.69 -15.34 -19.79
C ALA A 54 0.38 -14.80 -19.17
N ASP A 55 -0.63 -15.64 -19.00
CA ASP A 55 -1.92 -15.26 -18.38
C ASP A 55 -1.77 -14.88 -16.91
N GLU A 56 -0.93 -15.58 -16.16
CA GLU A 56 -0.63 -15.22 -14.78
C GLU A 56 0.11 -13.88 -14.71
N ARG A 57 1.06 -13.66 -15.61
CA ARG A 57 1.75 -12.37 -15.74
C ARG A 57 0.77 -11.24 -16.05
N GLN A 58 -0.11 -11.42 -17.05
CA GLN A 58 -1.13 -10.43 -17.40
C GLN A 58 -2.06 -10.13 -16.22
N ARG A 59 -2.55 -11.17 -15.52
CA ARG A 59 -3.37 -11.01 -14.32
C ARG A 59 -2.65 -10.22 -13.23
N SER A 60 -1.37 -10.50 -12.98
CA SER A 60 -0.59 -9.77 -11.97
C SER A 60 -0.46 -8.28 -12.28
N TYR A 61 -0.32 -7.90 -13.55
CA TYR A 61 -0.34 -6.50 -13.97
C TYR A 61 -1.72 -5.85 -13.76
N MET A 62 -2.81 -6.59 -14.03
CA MET A 62 -4.15 -6.09 -13.77
C MET A 62 -4.37 -5.82 -12.27
N ILE A 63 -3.93 -6.74 -11.40
CA ILE A 63 -3.99 -6.59 -9.94
C ILE A 63 -3.12 -5.41 -9.49
N ARG A 64 -1.91 -5.26 -10.03
CA ARG A 64 -1.06 -4.10 -9.73
C ARG A 64 -1.77 -2.77 -10.00
N ARG A 65 -2.50 -2.66 -11.12
CA ARG A 65 -3.32 -1.46 -11.42
C ARG A 65 -4.48 -1.26 -10.44
N GLN A 66 -5.08 -2.33 -9.92
CA GLN A 66 -6.15 -2.21 -8.91
C GLN A 66 -5.61 -1.60 -7.62
N TRP A 67 -4.44 -2.02 -7.15
CA TRP A 67 -3.79 -1.41 -5.98
C TRP A 67 -3.46 0.07 -6.20
N ILE A 68 -2.92 0.43 -7.37
CA ILE A 68 -2.67 1.83 -7.73
C ILE A 68 -3.97 2.64 -7.72
N ARG A 69 -5.08 2.09 -8.23
CA ARG A 69 -6.39 2.75 -8.21
C ARG A 69 -6.92 2.94 -6.80
N LEU A 70 -6.75 1.96 -5.92
CA LEU A 70 -7.16 2.08 -4.50
C LEU A 70 -6.42 3.25 -3.82
N THR A 71 -5.10 3.28 -3.95
CA THR A 71 -4.30 4.37 -3.37
C THR A 71 -4.68 5.71 -3.97
N ARG A 72 -4.94 5.77 -5.28
CA ARG A 72 -5.42 6.99 -5.94
C ARG A 72 -6.75 7.48 -5.37
N GLN A 73 -7.74 6.60 -5.19
CA GLN A 73 -9.03 6.95 -4.62
C GLN A 73 -8.90 7.54 -3.22
N ILE A 74 -7.96 7.03 -2.42
CA ILE A 74 -7.63 7.61 -1.11
C ILE A 74 -7.01 8.99 -1.30
N THR A 75 -6.04 9.14 -2.21
CA THR A 75 -5.33 10.42 -2.43
C THR A 75 -6.20 11.54 -2.99
N ASP A 76 -7.28 11.19 -3.69
CA ASP A 76 -8.24 12.14 -4.27
C ASP A 76 -9.10 12.83 -3.19
N ASN A 77 -9.10 12.34 -1.93
CA ASN A 77 -9.76 13.04 -0.83
C ASN A 77 -8.97 14.34 -0.48
N PRO A 78 -9.64 15.51 -0.43
CA PRO A 78 -8.95 16.78 -0.22
C PRO A 78 -8.44 16.99 1.21
N VAL A 79 -8.91 16.20 2.18
CA VAL A 79 -8.58 16.37 3.61
C VAL A 79 -7.42 15.43 3.99
N PRO A 80 -6.21 15.95 4.31
CA PRO A 80 -5.03 15.12 4.58
C PRO A 80 -5.22 14.08 5.69
N LEU A 81 -5.83 14.48 6.80
CA LEU A 81 -6.10 13.55 7.92
C LEU A 81 -7.07 12.44 7.50
N ARG A 82 -8.06 12.75 6.66
CA ARG A 82 -8.99 11.74 6.14
C ARG A 82 -8.28 10.75 5.20
N ARG A 83 -7.33 11.20 4.38
CA ARG A 83 -6.49 10.31 3.57
C ARG A 83 -5.72 9.32 4.43
N ALA A 84 -5.09 9.81 5.50
CA ALA A 84 -4.35 8.98 6.46
C ALA A 84 -5.25 7.94 7.13
N GLN A 85 -6.42 8.35 7.63
CA GLN A 85 -7.40 7.44 8.23
C GLN A 85 -7.90 6.38 7.23
N LEU A 86 -8.28 6.80 6.01
CA LEU A 86 -8.73 5.87 4.98
C LEU A 86 -7.64 4.86 4.62
N LEU A 87 -6.36 5.28 4.56
CA LEU A 87 -5.24 4.37 4.33
C LEU A 87 -5.10 3.34 5.44
N LEU A 88 -5.09 3.79 6.70
CA LEU A 88 -4.95 2.92 7.88
C LEU A 88 -6.10 1.91 7.93
N ASN A 89 -7.34 2.38 7.82
CA ASN A 89 -8.53 1.51 7.84
C ASN A 89 -8.51 0.48 6.71
N GLN A 90 -8.03 0.86 5.51
CA GLN A 90 -7.87 -0.10 4.41
C GLN A 90 -6.79 -1.12 4.75
N PHE A 91 -5.63 -0.70 5.23
CA PHE A 91 -4.51 -1.60 5.52
C PHE A 91 -4.81 -2.55 6.69
N GLU A 92 -5.54 -2.13 7.72
CA GLU A 92 -5.98 -2.96 8.84
C GLU A 92 -6.92 -4.10 8.43
N GLN A 93 -7.64 -3.95 7.30
CA GLN A 93 -8.43 -5.06 6.75
C GLN A 93 -7.55 -6.16 6.14
N TYR A 94 -6.34 -5.82 5.71
CA TYR A 94 -5.41 -6.75 5.04
C TYR A 94 -4.31 -7.28 5.96
N PHE A 95 -3.85 -6.48 6.92
CA PHE A 95 -2.70 -6.78 7.78
C PHE A 95 -3.11 -6.87 9.24
N ASP A 96 -2.40 -7.71 10.01
CA ASP A 96 -2.60 -7.77 11.46
C ASP A 96 -2.06 -6.51 12.16
N SER A 97 -2.51 -6.31 13.41
CA SER A 97 -2.14 -5.14 14.22
C SER A 97 -0.64 -5.05 14.47
N GLU A 98 0.07 -6.18 14.59
CA GLU A 98 1.52 -6.20 14.75
C GLU A 98 2.23 -5.64 13.52
N THR A 99 1.87 -6.11 12.31
CA THR A 99 2.40 -5.57 11.04
C THR A 99 2.06 -4.09 10.90
N MET A 100 0.84 -3.68 11.27
CA MET A 100 0.40 -2.28 11.18
C MET A 100 1.15 -1.35 12.14
N ALA A 101 1.53 -1.84 13.32
CA ALA A 101 2.30 -1.08 14.31
C ALA A 101 3.77 -0.90 13.90
N GLN A 102 4.33 -1.84 13.14
CA GLN A 102 5.72 -1.78 12.67
C GLN A 102 5.92 -0.92 11.41
N LEU A 103 4.82 -0.52 10.75
CA LEU A 103 4.88 0.31 9.55
C LEU A 103 5.37 1.74 9.86
N PRO A 104 6.47 2.20 9.24
CA PRO A 104 6.94 3.57 9.39
C PRO A 104 5.90 4.57 8.87
N ASP A 105 5.69 5.65 9.62
CA ASP A 105 4.77 6.70 9.24
C ASP A 105 5.23 7.40 7.94
N GLU A 106 6.53 7.46 7.68
CA GLU A 106 7.09 7.98 6.42
C GLU A 106 6.63 7.15 5.21
N ALA A 107 6.61 5.82 5.34
CA ALA A 107 6.19 4.94 4.27
C ALA A 107 4.70 5.15 3.94
N LEU A 108 3.86 5.21 4.97
CA LEU A 108 2.43 5.46 4.84
C LEU A 108 2.14 6.86 4.30
N ALA A 109 2.87 7.86 4.78
CA ALA A 109 2.74 9.24 4.33
C ALA A 109 3.02 9.38 2.84
N LEU A 110 4.06 8.70 2.34
CA LEU A 110 4.43 8.70 0.93
C LEU A 110 3.41 7.97 0.03
N LEU A 111 2.63 7.01 0.56
CA LEU A 111 1.57 6.35 -0.20
C LEU A 111 0.40 7.31 -0.49
N VAL A 112 0.08 8.22 0.43
CA VAL A 112 -1.11 9.08 0.32
C VAL A 112 -0.83 10.58 0.28
N GLY A 113 0.44 10.96 0.12
CA GLY A 113 0.88 12.33 -0.09
C GLY A 113 0.58 13.24 1.11
N VAL A 114 0.84 12.78 2.33
CA VAL A 114 0.69 13.56 3.57
C VAL A 114 2.02 13.69 4.29
N LEU A 115 2.06 14.41 5.41
CA LEU A 115 3.23 14.45 6.28
C LEU A 115 3.21 13.23 7.24
N PRO A 116 4.37 12.70 7.66
CA PRO A 116 4.42 11.61 8.64
C PRO A 116 3.63 11.91 9.92
N GLN A 117 3.68 13.16 10.40
CA GLN A 117 2.93 13.59 11.59
C GLN A 117 1.41 13.47 11.38
N THR A 118 0.91 13.59 10.15
CA THR A 118 -0.52 13.37 9.83
C THR A 118 -0.89 11.89 10.00
N ILE A 119 0.01 10.96 9.65
CA ILE A 119 -0.18 9.53 9.90
C ILE A 119 -0.18 9.27 11.41
N THR A 120 0.81 9.80 12.14
CA THR A 120 0.88 9.69 13.60
C THR A 120 -0.42 10.16 14.25
N MET A 121 -0.91 11.35 13.85
CA MET A 121 -2.20 11.87 14.33
C MET A 121 -3.35 10.91 14.03
N ALA A 122 -3.44 10.36 12.81
CA ALA A 122 -4.50 9.44 12.43
C ALA A 122 -4.49 8.16 13.28
N ARG A 123 -3.32 7.62 13.63
CA ARG A 123 -3.18 6.42 14.49
C ARG A 123 -3.70 6.61 15.91
N TYR A 124 -3.62 7.84 16.43
CA TYR A 124 -4.05 8.17 17.80
C TYR A 124 -5.34 9.00 17.83
N SER A 125 -5.94 9.27 16.67
CA SER A 125 -7.25 9.89 16.60
C SER A 125 -8.26 8.88 17.12
N VAL A 126 -8.90 9.17 18.26
CA VAL A 126 -10.09 8.43 18.66
C VAL A 126 -11.14 8.69 17.59
N GLU A 127 -11.62 7.64 16.93
CA GLU A 127 -12.78 7.73 16.04
C GLU A 127 -13.98 8.24 16.86
N SER A 128 -14.20 9.56 16.87
CA SER A 128 -15.55 10.10 16.99
C SER A 128 -16.21 9.93 15.62
N LEU A 129 -16.51 8.68 15.27
CA LEU A 129 -17.42 8.37 14.17
C LEU A 129 -18.84 8.48 14.72
N ASP A 130 -19.35 9.70 14.79
CA ASP A 130 -20.77 10.00 14.60
C ASP A 130 -20.92 11.49 14.29
N GLU A 131 -21.78 11.78 13.30
CA GLU A 131 -22.17 13.10 12.77
C GLU A 131 -21.08 13.79 11.92
N ILE A 132 -21.27 13.99 10.61
CA ILE A 132 -22.36 14.78 10.01
C ILE A 132 -22.76 14.19 8.64
N VAL A 133 -24.09 14.13 8.49
CA VAL A 133 -24.93 13.92 7.30
C VAL A 133 -24.36 14.50 6.01
#